data_AF-A0A495HXD0-F1
#
_entry.id   AF-A0A495HXD0-F1
#
_cell.length_a   1.000
_cell.length_b   1.000
_cell.length_c   1.000
_cell.angle_alpha   90.00
_cell.angle_beta   90.00
_cell.angle_gamma   90.00
#
_symmetry.space_group_name_H-M   'P 1'
#
loop_
_entity.id
_entity.type
_entity.pdbx_description
1 polymer ?
#
loop_
_entity_poly.entity_id
_entity_poly.type
_entity_poly.pdbx_seq_one_letter_code
_entity_poly.pdbx_strand_id
1 'polypeptide(L)'
;MAQLIELTDRSALDYLHGFVARAKDMRPVLKQIGADMQESTIQRFSTATAPDGSAWAPNSAVTLARYSAMFARKKDGGLTKGSASKLANKKPGTGETRALGTTINYQIQGDDAVAIGSPLIYAGTFHYGAKSGEFGFGFYATREGSFPLPWGDVPARPFLGASDDDKANIVDLVNSYLMEG
;
A
#
# COMPACT_ATOMS: atom_id res chain seq x y z
N MET A 1 3.57 35.26 -51.06
CA MET A 1 4.18 35.99 -49.93
C MET A 1 4.53 34.96 -48.87
N ALA A 2 5.78 34.89 -48.43
CA ALA A 2 6.21 34.02 -47.34
C ALA A 2 6.34 34.88 -46.08
N GLN A 3 5.69 34.48 -45.00
CA GLN A 3 5.86 35.10 -43.69
C GLN A 3 6.79 34.20 -42.87
N LEU A 4 7.94 34.75 -42.47
CA LEU A 4 8.85 34.10 -41.54
C LEU A 4 8.38 34.41 -40.11
N ILE A 5 8.07 33.37 -39.35
CA ILE A 5 7.76 33.47 -37.93
C ILE A 5 9.00 33.01 -37.18
N GLU A 6 9.71 33.93 -36.53
CA GLU A 6 10.89 33.61 -35.71
C GLU A 6 10.50 33.51 -34.23
N LEU A 7 11.01 32.49 -33.55
CA LEU A 7 10.87 32.33 -32.11
C LEU A 7 11.94 33.20 -31.40
N THR A 8 11.81 34.52 -31.51
CA THR A 8 12.77 35.50 -30.97
C THR A 8 12.30 36.20 -29.69
N ASP A 9 11.08 35.92 -29.23
CA ASP A 9 10.59 36.40 -27.94
C ASP A 9 11.36 35.72 -26.81
N ARG A 10 12.11 36.50 -26.02
CA ARG A 10 12.88 36.01 -24.87
C ARG A 10 11.99 35.24 -23.91
N SER A 11 10.72 35.63 -23.75
CA SER A 11 9.79 34.94 -22.85
C SER A 11 9.47 33.50 -23.28
N ALA A 12 9.34 33.24 -24.59
CA ALA A 12 9.08 31.91 -25.12
C ALA A 12 10.30 30.99 -25.02
N LEU A 13 11.50 31.53 -25.27
CA LEU A 13 12.76 30.81 -25.10
C LEU A 13 13.06 30.53 -23.62
N ASP A 14 12.81 31.48 -22.73
CA ASP A 14 12.97 31.32 -21.28
C ASP A 14 12.03 30.22 -20.75
N TYR A 15 10.78 30.19 -21.22
CA TYR A 15 9.83 29.12 -20.91
C TYR A 15 10.32 27.75 -21.38
N LEU A 16 10.79 27.65 -22.63
CA LEU A 16 11.34 26.41 -23.18
C LEU A 16 12.57 25.94 -22.39
N HIS A 17 13.45 26.87 -21.99
CA HIS A 17 14.61 26.54 -21.16
C HIS A 17 14.20 26.00 -19.78
N GLY A 18 13.21 26.62 -19.13
CA GLY A 18 12.65 26.13 -17.86
C GLY A 18 12.03 24.74 -17.99
N PHE A 19 11.23 24.53 -19.03
CA PHE A 19 10.64 23.23 -19.34
C PHE A 19 11.70 22.14 -19.53
N VAL A 20 12.70 22.40 -20.39
CA VAL A 20 13.79 21.43 -20.65
C VAL A 20 14.60 21.15 -19.39
N ALA A 21 14.84 22.16 -18.54
CA ALA A 21 15.55 21.98 -17.28
C ALA A 21 14.80 21.04 -16.32
N ARG A 22 13.47 21.21 -16.19
CA ARG A 22 12.63 20.34 -15.36
C ARG A 22 12.47 18.94 -15.94
N ALA A 23 12.28 18.83 -17.25
CA ALA A 23 12.23 17.53 -17.92
C ALA A 23 13.51 16.70 -17.76
N LYS A 24 14.66 17.35 -17.49
CA LYS A 24 15.94 16.68 -17.19
C LYS A 24 16.08 16.25 -15.72
N ASP A 25 15.30 16.81 -14.80
CA ASP A 25 15.34 16.45 -13.38
C ASP A 25 13.91 16.19 -12.86
N MET A 26 13.40 14.99 -13.11
CA MET A 26 12.07 14.60 -12.63
C MET A 26 12.06 14.17 -11.15
N ARG A 27 13.21 14.16 -10.48
CA ARG A 27 13.30 13.70 -9.08
C ARG A 27 12.41 14.51 -8.12
N PRO A 28 12.19 15.84 -8.26
CA PRO A 28 11.27 16.57 -7.42
C PRO A 28 9.82 16.05 -7.53
N VAL A 29 9.33 15.80 -8.74
CA VAL A 29 7.96 15.26 -8.93
C VAL A 29 7.88 13.79 -8.54
N LEU A 30 8.92 12.99 -8.78
CA LEU A 30 8.98 11.60 -8.31
C LEU A 30 8.92 11.48 -6.78
N LYS A 31 9.47 12.45 -6.03
CA LYS A 31 9.32 12.51 -4.57
C LYS A 31 7.86 12.72 -4.16
N GLN A 32 7.16 13.62 -4.85
CA GLN A 32 5.74 13.89 -4.58
C GLN A 32 4.89 12.67 -4.92
N ILE A 33 5.09 12.08 -6.10
CA ILE A 33 4.44 10.83 -6.50
C ILE A 33 4.71 9.72 -5.47
N GLY A 34 5.96 9.54 -5.05
CA GLY A 34 6.32 8.54 -4.04
C GLY A 34 5.59 8.75 -2.71
N ALA A 35 5.51 10.00 -2.24
CA ALA A 35 4.81 10.35 -1.01
C ALA A 35 3.30 10.09 -1.10
N ASP A 36 2.66 10.48 -2.21
CA ASP A 36 1.23 10.27 -2.43
C ASP A 36 0.89 8.79 -2.56
N MET A 37 1.73 8.02 -3.29
CA MET A 37 1.58 6.57 -3.41
C MET A 37 1.75 5.86 -2.06
N GLN A 38 2.69 6.33 -1.23
CA GLN A 38 2.86 5.83 0.13
C GLN A 38 1.60 6.09 0.96
N GLU A 39 1.08 7.32 0.95
CA GLU A 39 -0.11 7.70 1.71
C GLU A 39 -1.36 6.92 1.24
N SER A 40 -1.60 6.85 -0.08
CA SER A 40 -2.68 6.05 -0.68
C SER A 40 -2.59 4.59 -0.24
N THR A 41 -1.38 4.02 -0.21
CA THR A 41 -1.16 2.66 0.27
C THR A 41 -1.45 2.50 1.77
N ILE A 42 -1.07 3.46 2.60
CA ILE A 42 -1.37 3.47 4.04
C ILE A 42 -2.89 3.54 4.27
N GLN A 43 -3.59 4.40 3.52
CA GLN A 43 -5.05 4.56 3.61
C GLN A 43 -5.80 3.26 3.31
N ARG A 44 -5.29 2.43 2.40
CA ARG A 44 -5.86 1.09 2.11
C ARG A 44 -5.95 0.18 3.33
N PHE A 45 -5.02 0.28 4.29
CA PHE A 45 -5.12 -0.46 5.56
C PHE A 45 -6.18 0.11 6.50
N SER A 46 -6.44 1.42 6.42
CA SER A 46 -7.54 2.06 7.13
C SER A 46 -8.89 1.67 6.53
N THR A 47 -9.04 1.65 5.21
CA THR A 47 -10.31 1.34 4.54
C THR A 47 -10.54 -0.16 4.33
N ALA A 48 -9.47 -0.97 4.41
CA ALA A 48 -9.45 -2.37 4.02
C ALA A 48 -9.87 -2.58 2.55
N THR A 49 -9.33 -1.78 1.65
CA THR A 49 -9.61 -1.81 0.21
C THR A 49 -8.33 -1.99 -0.60
N ALA A 50 -8.44 -2.65 -1.75
CA ALA A 50 -7.38 -2.79 -2.73
C ALA A 50 -7.26 -1.53 -3.61
N PRO A 51 -6.17 -1.40 -4.41
CA PRO A 51 -5.98 -0.26 -5.32
C PRO A 51 -7.11 -0.10 -6.35
N ASP A 52 -7.76 -1.19 -6.75
CA ASP A 52 -8.91 -1.19 -7.67
C ASP A 52 -10.24 -0.81 -6.99
N GLY A 53 -10.20 -0.46 -5.69
CA GLY A 53 -11.38 -0.13 -4.89
C GLY A 53 -12.13 -1.32 -4.29
N SER A 54 -11.76 -2.56 -4.63
CA SER A 54 -12.42 -3.75 -4.07
C SER A 54 -12.11 -3.91 -2.57
N ALA A 55 -13.06 -4.41 -1.79
CA ALA A 55 -12.83 -4.69 -0.37
C ALA A 55 -11.94 -5.93 -0.20
N TRP A 56 -10.98 -5.88 0.72
CA TRP A 56 -10.15 -7.03 1.05
C TRP A 56 -10.98 -8.19 1.63
N ALA A 57 -10.54 -9.42 1.36
CA ALA A 57 -11.11 -10.61 1.94
C ALA A 57 -11.13 -10.52 3.49
N PRO A 58 -12.25 -10.88 4.15
CA PRO A 58 -12.40 -10.74 5.59
C PRO A 58 -11.41 -11.62 6.36
N ASN A 59 -11.32 -11.38 7.67
CA ASN A 59 -10.59 -12.28 8.57
C ASN A 59 -11.34 -13.61 8.68
N SER A 60 -10.61 -14.72 8.72
CA SER A 60 -11.21 -16.03 8.95
C SER A 60 -11.83 -16.12 10.35
N ALA A 61 -12.81 -17.01 10.52
CA ALA A 61 -13.44 -17.27 11.81
C ALA A 61 -12.41 -17.65 12.89
N VAL A 62 -11.36 -18.40 12.51
CA VAL A 62 -10.27 -18.78 13.42
C VAL A 62 -9.47 -17.57 13.90
N THR A 63 -9.14 -16.63 13.00
CA THR A 63 -8.45 -15.39 13.37
C THR A 63 -9.29 -14.56 14.32
N LEU A 64 -10.60 -14.40 14.03
CA LEU A 64 -11.52 -13.66 14.89
C LEU A 64 -11.69 -14.34 16.26
N ALA A 65 -11.78 -15.66 16.30
CA ALA A 65 -11.86 -16.42 17.56
C ALA A 65 -10.61 -16.21 18.42
N ARG A 66 -9.41 -16.35 17.83
CA ARG A 66 -8.13 -16.10 18.53
C ARG A 66 -8.02 -14.66 19.02
N TYR A 67 -8.40 -13.70 18.19
CA TYR A 67 -8.42 -12.28 18.59
C TYR A 67 -9.38 -12.03 19.76
N SER A 68 -10.58 -12.62 19.71
CA SER A 68 -11.57 -12.51 20.79
C SER A 68 -11.14 -13.17 22.11
N ALA A 69 -10.23 -14.13 22.06
CA ALA A 69 -9.70 -14.81 23.24
C ALA A 69 -8.76 -13.91 24.05
N MET A 70 -8.21 -12.87 23.43
CA MET A 70 -7.33 -11.87 24.09
C MET A 70 -8.12 -10.85 24.91
N PHE A 71 -9.45 -10.87 24.86
CA PHE A 71 -10.30 -9.86 25.48
C PHE A 71 -10.87 -10.29 26.83
N ALA A 72 -10.96 -9.33 27.74
CA ALA A 72 -11.67 -9.50 29.00
C ALA A 72 -13.13 -9.90 28.76
N ARG A 73 -13.60 -10.83 29.61
CA ARG A 73 -14.96 -11.36 29.60
C ARG A 73 -15.76 -10.81 30.79
N LYS A 74 -17.08 -10.80 30.63
CA LYS A 74 -18.03 -10.58 31.73
C LYS A 74 -18.04 -11.81 32.64
N LYS A 75 -18.68 -11.68 33.81
CA LYS A 75 -18.89 -12.80 34.76
C LYS A 75 -19.63 -13.99 34.13
N ASP A 76 -20.48 -13.74 33.13
CA ASP A 76 -21.23 -14.76 32.39
C ASP A 76 -20.44 -15.40 31.22
N GLY A 77 -19.15 -15.07 31.06
CA GLY A 77 -18.29 -15.57 29.98
C GLY A 77 -18.46 -14.84 28.63
N GLY A 78 -19.47 -13.98 28.49
CA GLY A 78 -19.71 -13.18 27.30
C GLY A 78 -18.70 -12.04 27.12
N LEU A 79 -18.56 -11.55 25.88
CA LEU A 79 -17.77 -10.34 25.61
C LEU A 79 -18.45 -9.11 26.23
N THR A 80 -17.63 -8.16 26.71
CA THR A 80 -18.14 -6.83 27.06
C THR A 80 -18.59 -6.09 25.81
N LYS A 81 -19.43 -5.04 25.95
CA LYS A 81 -19.85 -4.20 24.81
C LYS A 81 -18.65 -3.63 24.03
N GLY A 82 -17.60 -3.20 24.74
CA GLY A 82 -16.37 -2.71 24.13
C GLY A 82 -15.61 -3.80 23.37
N SER A 83 -15.44 -4.98 23.96
CA SER A 83 -14.76 -6.11 23.31
C SER A 83 -15.52 -6.61 22.08
N ALA A 84 -16.86 -6.67 22.15
CA ALA A 84 -17.70 -7.04 21.02
C ALA A 84 -17.57 -6.03 19.86
N SER A 85 -17.55 -4.73 20.17
CA SER A 85 -17.33 -3.69 19.16
C SER A 85 -15.94 -3.80 18.52
N LYS A 86 -14.88 -4.04 19.30
CA LYS A 86 -13.53 -4.26 18.77
C LYS A 86 -13.45 -5.48 17.84
N LEU A 87 -14.13 -6.57 18.21
CA LEU A 87 -14.18 -7.77 17.38
C LEU A 87 -14.93 -7.53 16.07
N ALA A 88 -16.09 -6.88 16.13
CA ALA A 88 -16.90 -6.56 14.96
C ALA A 88 -16.18 -5.62 13.98
N ASN A 89 -15.40 -4.68 14.50
CA ASN A 89 -14.64 -3.71 13.70
C ASN A 89 -13.23 -4.19 13.34
N LYS A 90 -12.91 -5.47 13.53
CA LYS A 90 -11.56 -5.99 13.27
C LYS A 90 -11.29 -6.09 11.77
N LYS A 91 -10.59 -5.07 11.23
CA LYS A 91 -10.17 -5.02 9.83
C LYS A 91 -9.13 -6.11 9.50
N PRO A 92 -9.09 -6.65 8.27
CA PRO A 92 -7.95 -7.43 7.80
C PRO A 92 -6.65 -6.62 7.81
N GLY A 93 -5.49 -7.28 7.91
CA GLY A 93 -4.17 -6.61 7.83
C GLY A 93 -3.77 -5.72 9.00
N THR A 94 -4.65 -5.49 9.99
CA THR A 94 -4.37 -4.62 11.14
C THR A 94 -3.96 -5.43 12.38
N GLY A 95 -2.67 -5.70 12.52
CA GLY A 95 -2.11 -6.28 13.76
C GLY A 95 -2.13 -5.30 14.93
N GLU A 96 -1.68 -5.73 16.11
CA GLU A 96 -1.56 -4.89 17.31
C GLU A 96 -0.69 -3.65 17.06
N THR A 97 0.45 -3.83 16.39
CA THR A 97 1.39 -2.76 16.04
C THR A 97 1.00 -2.00 14.78
N ARG A 98 0.06 -2.54 13.98
CA ARG A 98 -0.26 -2.06 12.62
C ARG A 98 0.94 -1.96 11.66
N ALA A 99 2.05 -2.63 11.96
CA ALA A 99 3.34 -2.45 11.29
C ALA A 99 3.26 -2.48 9.76
N LEU A 100 2.54 -3.43 9.16
CA LEU A 100 2.43 -3.50 7.69
C LEU A 100 1.78 -2.26 7.08
N GLY A 101 0.74 -1.72 7.71
CA GLY A 101 0.07 -0.51 7.25
C GLY A 101 0.77 0.79 7.63
N THR A 102 1.80 0.74 8.48
CA THR A 102 2.57 1.93 8.92
C THR A 102 4.03 1.91 8.45
N THR A 103 4.46 0.84 7.78
CA THR A 103 5.83 0.66 7.31
C THR A 103 5.80 0.37 5.81
N ILE A 104 5.35 1.39 5.08
CA ILE A 104 5.38 1.49 3.63
C ILE A 104 6.39 2.58 3.30
N ASN A 105 7.35 2.25 2.44
CA ASN A 105 8.42 3.15 2.05
C ASN A 105 8.44 3.27 0.54
N TYR A 106 8.89 4.42 0.04
CA TYR A 106 9.25 4.61 -1.35
C TYR A 106 10.73 4.98 -1.50
N GLN A 107 11.28 4.70 -2.67
CA GLN A 107 12.66 5.03 -3.04
C GLN A 107 12.68 5.47 -4.51
N ILE A 108 13.33 6.60 -4.78
CA ILE A 108 13.60 7.01 -6.16
C ILE A 108 14.63 6.04 -6.75
N GLN A 109 14.35 5.57 -7.96
CA GLN A 109 15.21 4.68 -8.73
C GLN A 109 15.68 5.45 -9.97
N GLY A 110 16.94 5.86 -9.99
CA GLY A 110 17.47 6.68 -11.08
C GLY A 110 16.78 8.05 -11.18
N ASP A 111 16.51 8.47 -12.41
CA ASP A 111 15.95 9.79 -12.70
C ASP A 111 14.48 9.73 -13.18
N ASP A 112 13.94 8.53 -13.41
CA ASP A 112 12.66 8.31 -14.10
C ASP A 112 11.69 7.37 -13.36
N ALA A 113 12.09 6.79 -12.22
CA ALA A 113 11.26 5.82 -11.52
C ALA A 113 11.20 6.04 -10.00
N VAL A 114 10.10 5.58 -9.41
CA VAL A 114 9.92 5.48 -7.96
C VAL A 114 9.42 4.08 -7.62
N ALA A 115 10.13 3.40 -6.73
CA ALA A 115 9.74 2.10 -6.19
C ALA A 115 8.99 2.31 -4.88
N ILE A 116 7.97 1.48 -4.61
CA ILE A 116 7.20 1.46 -3.36
C ILE A 116 7.10 0.04 -2.83
N GLY A 117 7.16 -0.13 -1.50
CA GLY A 117 7.03 -1.44 -0.89
C GLY A 117 7.02 -1.42 0.63
N SER A 118 7.06 -2.62 1.21
CA SER A 118 7.21 -2.82 2.65
C SER A 118 8.43 -3.71 2.92
N PRO A 119 9.26 -3.40 3.93
CA PRO A 119 10.39 -4.24 4.31
C PRO A 119 9.98 -5.49 5.11
N LEU A 120 8.69 -5.66 5.42
CA LEU A 120 8.22 -6.76 6.27
C LEU A 120 8.11 -8.05 5.46
N ILE A 121 8.73 -9.13 5.95
CA ILE A 121 8.81 -10.42 5.24
C ILE A 121 7.44 -11.01 4.88
N TYR A 122 6.41 -10.77 5.69
CA TYR A 122 5.05 -11.26 5.47
C TYR A 122 4.23 -10.37 4.53
N ALA A 123 4.76 -9.23 4.07
CA ALA A 123 4.08 -8.34 3.14
C ALA A 123 3.70 -9.04 1.83
N GLY A 124 4.59 -9.88 1.31
CA GLY A 124 4.36 -10.67 0.10
C GLY A 124 3.16 -11.62 0.26
N THR A 125 3.14 -12.41 1.33
CA THR A 125 2.02 -13.32 1.64
C THR A 125 0.70 -12.56 1.83
N PHE A 126 0.74 -11.37 2.43
CA PHE A 126 -0.46 -10.54 2.55
C PHE A 126 -0.94 -10.03 1.19
N HIS A 127 -0.03 -9.53 0.36
CA HIS A 127 -0.34 -9.00 -0.97
C HIS A 127 -0.89 -10.09 -1.91
N TYR A 128 -0.15 -11.19 -2.07
CA TYR A 128 -0.42 -12.22 -3.07
C TYR A 128 -1.26 -13.39 -2.53
N GLY A 129 -1.40 -13.52 -1.22
CA GLY A 129 -1.95 -14.72 -0.60
C GLY A 129 -0.92 -15.86 -0.51
N ALA A 130 -1.37 -17.00 -0.01
CA ALA A 130 -0.62 -18.26 0.01
C ALA A 130 -1.56 -19.44 0.30
N LYS A 131 -1.25 -20.61 -0.26
CA LYS A 131 -1.91 -21.88 0.09
C LYS A 131 -1.35 -22.46 1.37
N SER A 132 -2.17 -23.24 2.08
CA SER A 132 -1.67 -23.96 3.25
C SER A 132 -0.49 -24.85 2.88
N GLY A 133 0.60 -24.76 3.65
CA GLY A 133 1.81 -25.54 3.43
C GLY A 133 2.71 -25.07 2.29
N GLU A 134 2.39 -23.96 1.63
CA GLU A 134 3.18 -23.41 0.51
C GLU A 134 4.63 -23.08 0.90
N PHE A 135 4.86 -22.73 2.17
CA PHE A 135 6.19 -22.46 2.72
C PHE A 135 6.77 -23.65 3.49
N GLY A 136 6.23 -24.85 3.26
CA GLY A 136 6.67 -26.09 3.89
C GLY A 136 5.95 -26.40 5.20
N PHE A 137 6.65 -27.12 6.09
CA PHE A 137 6.09 -27.65 7.33
C PHE A 137 6.99 -27.35 8.53
N GLY A 138 6.38 -26.95 9.64
CA GLY A 138 7.02 -26.92 10.96
C GLY A 138 6.78 -28.23 11.71
N PHE A 139 7.56 -28.47 12.76
CA PHE A 139 7.41 -29.63 13.63
C PHE A 139 7.06 -29.19 15.06
N TYR A 140 6.17 -29.93 15.72
CA TYR A 140 5.83 -29.62 17.10
C TYR A 140 7.00 -29.96 18.03
N ALA A 141 7.35 -29.04 18.92
CA ALA A 141 8.38 -29.29 19.92
C ALA A 141 7.92 -30.19 21.08
N THR A 142 6.61 -30.28 21.32
CA THR A 142 6.02 -30.90 22.51
C THR A 142 5.29 -32.22 22.23
N ARG A 143 5.17 -32.61 20.96
CA ARG A 143 4.51 -33.84 20.53
C ARG A 143 5.03 -34.25 19.16
N GLU A 144 4.84 -35.52 18.83
CA GLU A 144 5.08 -35.99 17.47
C GLU A 144 4.09 -35.36 16.48
N GLY A 145 4.61 -34.95 15.32
CA GLY A 145 3.82 -34.42 14.20
C GLY A 145 4.37 -33.14 13.59
N SER A 146 3.93 -32.86 12.36
CA SER A 146 4.20 -31.62 11.64
C SER A 146 2.92 -30.78 11.48
N PHE A 147 3.10 -29.52 11.08
CA PHE A 147 2.01 -28.64 10.70
C PHE A 147 2.39 -27.78 9.49
N PRO A 148 1.44 -27.47 8.60
CA PRO A 148 1.73 -26.70 7.41
C PRO A 148 2.05 -25.23 7.74
N LEU A 149 2.91 -24.62 6.92
CA LEU A 149 3.24 -23.21 6.94
C LEU A 149 2.85 -22.60 5.58
N PRO A 150 1.85 -21.72 5.51
CA PRO A 150 0.92 -21.35 6.56
C PRO A 150 -0.02 -22.50 6.96
N TRP A 151 -0.56 -22.44 8.18
CA TRP A 151 -1.47 -23.46 8.75
C TRP A 151 -2.83 -23.61 8.03
N GLY A 152 -3.09 -22.78 7.03
CA GLY A 152 -4.34 -22.69 6.28
C GLY A 152 -4.19 -21.67 5.16
N ASP A 153 -5.14 -21.65 4.22
CA ASP A 153 -5.11 -20.72 3.10
C ASP A 153 -5.17 -19.26 3.58
N VAL A 154 -4.31 -18.42 2.99
CA VAL A 154 -4.26 -16.98 3.18
C VAL A 154 -4.77 -16.33 1.89
N PRO A 155 -5.90 -15.60 1.92
CA PRO A 155 -6.38 -14.89 0.73
C PRO A 155 -5.50 -13.69 0.42
N ALA A 156 -5.37 -13.38 -0.87
CA ALA A 156 -4.70 -12.19 -1.37
C ALA A 156 -5.42 -10.91 -0.90
N ARG A 157 -4.64 -9.92 -0.50
CA ARG A 157 -5.10 -8.57 -0.12
C ARG A 157 -4.15 -7.55 -0.74
N PRO A 158 -4.26 -7.31 -2.06
CA PRO A 158 -3.37 -6.38 -2.76
C PRO A 158 -3.47 -5.00 -2.13
N PHE A 159 -2.32 -4.42 -1.83
CA PHE A 159 -2.21 -3.07 -1.25
C PHE A 159 -1.23 -2.18 -2.00
N LEU A 160 -0.29 -2.77 -2.73
CA LEU A 160 0.60 -2.05 -3.65
C LEU A 160 -0.05 -1.95 -5.03
N GLY A 161 0.19 -0.85 -5.72
CA GLY A 161 -0.42 -0.54 -7.02
C GLY A 161 -1.06 0.85 -7.00
N ALA A 162 -1.31 1.39 -8.19
CA ALA A 162 -1.97 2.68 -8.37
C ALA A 162 -3.46 2.47 -8.63
N SER A 163 -4.31 3.14 -7.85
CA SER A 163 -5.74 3.30 -8.15
C SER A 163 -5.91 4.21 -9.37
N ASP A 164 -7.15 4.35 -9.84
CA ASP A 164 -7.44 5.29 -10.93
C ASP A 164 -7.25 6.74 -10.49
N ASP A 165 -7.58 7.07 -9.23
CA ASP A 165 -7.30 8.37 -8.63
C ASP A 165 -5.79 8.63 -8.52
N ASP A 166 -5.01 7.62 -8.11
CA ASP A 166 -3.55 7.74 -8.04
C ASP A 166 -2.97 8.05 -9.42
N LYS A 167 -3.44 7.37 -10.48
CA LYS A 167 -2.97 7.60 -11.85
C LYS A 167 -3.33 9.00 -12.35
N ALA A 168 -4.53 9.48 -12.07
CA ALA A 168 -4.94 10.83 -12.41
C ALA A 168 -4.05 11.86 -11.70
N ASN A 169 -3.85 11.70 -10.39
CA ASN A 169 -2.99 12.57 -9.61
C ASN A 169 -1.53 12.57 -10.10
N ILE A 170 -0.99 11.41 -10.51
CA ILE A 170 0.36 11.33 -11.10
C ILE A 170 0.46 12.19 -12.37
N VAL A 171 -0.54 12.12 -13.25
CA VAL A 171 -0.57 12.94 -14.48
C VAL A 171 -0.63 14.43 -14.12
N ASP A 172 -1.47 14.79 -13.16
CA ASP A 172 -1.60 16.18 -12.70
C ASP A 172 -0.30 16.70 -12.10
N LEU A 173 0.36 15.93 -11.22
CA LEU A 173 1.66 16.28 -10.64
C LEU A 173 2.74 16.49 -11.70
N VAL A 174 2.79 15.62 -12.72
CA VAL A 174 3.75 15.74 -13.82
C VAL A 174 3.47 17.00 -14.65
N ASN A 175 2.19 17.26 -14.96
CA ASN A 175 1.80 18.44 -15.73
C ASN A 175 2.11 19.74 -14.97
N SER A 176 1.71 19.84 -13.70
CA SER A 176 2.02 21.00 -12.87
C SER A 176 3.52 21.20 -12.73
N TYR A 177 4.29 20.13 -12.49
CA TYR A 177 5.74 20.22 -12.40
C TYR A 177 6.36 20.76 -13.70
N LEU A 178 5.96 20.24 -14.86
CA LEU A 178 6.53 20.66 -16.13
C LEU A 178 6.08 22.06 -16.56
N MET A 179 4.83 22.42 -16.32
CA MET A 179 4.22 23.64 -16.89
C MET A 179 4.23 24.85 -15.97
N GLU A 180 4.13 24.65 -14.65
CA GLU A 180 3.92 25.73 -13.66
C GLU A 180 5.16 26.00 -12.80
N GLY A 181 6.19 25.17 -12.94
CA GLY A 181 7.47 25.36 -12.26
C GLY A 181 8.27 26.57 -12.73
#